data_AF-A0A9X3CW48-F1
#
_entry.id   AF-A0A9X3CW48-F1
#
_cell.length_a   1.000
_cell.length_b   1.000
_cell.length_c   1.000
_cell.angle_alpha   90.00
_cell.angle_beta   90.00
_cell.angle_gamma   90.00
#
_symmetry.space_group_name_H-M   'P 1'
#
loop_
_entity.id
_entity.type
_entity.pdbx_description
1 polymer ?
#
loop_
_entity_poly.entity_id
_entity_poly.type
_entity_poly.pdbx_seq_one_letter_code
_entity_poly.pdbx_strand_id
1 'polypeptide(L)'
;MPVHLFVPFTGTKSNIVDNFQLIKKLLKIIIFYMRNILQVFTDIAQNEGITITNLEKKIGASKGVLSRAISKGTDIQAKWLIALVDNYPLYSAEWILTGTGPMLQRDSAESISKETDPVVLREKLINLQNQLDALEKANNALEDANESLKETKLILQKRIAELEGK
;
A
#
# COMPACT_ATOMS: atom_id res chain seq x y z
N MET A 1 -37.73 -24.89 -42.32
CA MET A 1 -36.68 -25.31 -41.36
C MET A 1 -36.02 -24.07 -40.80
N PRO A 2 -36.08 -23.83 -39.48
CA PRO A 2 -35.10 -22.99 -38.78
C PRO A 2 -34.26 -23.88 -37.85
N VAL A 3 -32.94 -23.82 -38.02
CA VAL A 3 -31.98 -24.48 -37.15
C VAL A 3 -31.81 -23.60 -35.91
N HIS A 4 -32.46 -23.96 -34.79
CA HIS A 4 -32.13 -23.37 -33.50
C HIS A 4 -30.78 -23.93 -33.04
N LEU A 5 -29.74 -23.12 -33.15
CA LEU A 5 -28.41 -23.41 -32.63
C LEU A 5 -28.48 -23.37 -31.09
N PHE A 6 -28.68 -24.54 -30.48
CA PHE A 6 -28.56 -24.68 -29.04
C PHE A 6 -27.07 -24.67 -28.70
N VAL A 7 -26.58 -23.55 -28.16
CA VAL A 7 -25.23 -23.47 -27.60
C VAL A 7 -25.33 -23.90 -26.14
N PRO A 8 -24.87 -25.10 -25.75
CA PRO A 8 -24.98 -25.52 -24.36
C PRO A 8 -24.06 -24.66 -23.50
N PHE A 9 -24.64 -24.05 -22.46
CA PHE A 9 -23.87 -23.41 -21.39
C PHE A 9 -23.11 -24.51 -20.63
N THR A 10 -21.84 -24.71 -20.96
CA THR A 10 -20.98 -25.66 -20.23
C THR A 10 -20.57 -25.03 -18.91
N GLY A 11 -21.49 -25.07 -17.93
CA GLY A 11 -21.16 -24.81 -16.54
C GLY A 11 -20.23 -25.93 -16.05
N THR A 12 -18.96 -25.61 -15.86
CA THR A 12 -18.02 -26.48 -15.14
C THR A 12 -18.57 -26.73 -13.74
N LYS A 13 -18.71 -28.01 -13.35
CA LYS A 13 -19.15 -28.40 -12.01
C LYS A 13 -18.09 -27.95 -10.98
N SER A 14 -18.24 -26.75 -10.41
CA SER A 14 -17.54 -26.38 -9.18
C SER A 14 -17.98 -27.36 -8.08
N ASN A 15 -17.04 -28.00 -7.39
CA ASN A 15 -17.38 -28.92 -6.30
C ASN A 15 -18.02 -28.11 -5.15
N ILE A 16 -19.01 -28.70 -4.47
CA ILE A 16 -19.71 -28.09 -3.32
C ILE A 16 -18.71 -27.66 -2.24
N VAL A 17 -17.61 -28.42 -2.08
CA VAL A 17 -16.54 -28.09 -1.13
C VAL A 17 -15.85 -26.77 -1.51
N ASP A 18 -15.54 -26.56 -2.79
CA ASP A 18 -14.88 -25.33 -3.26
C ASP A 18 -15.78 -24.11 -3.07
N ASN A 19 -17.08 -24.25 -3.38
CA ASN A 19 -18.05 -23.19 -3.16
C ASN A 19 -18.20 -22.84 -1.67
N PHE A 20 -18.20 -23.85 -0.79
CA PHE A 20 -18.23 -23.65 0.66
C PHE A 20 -16.97 -22.94 1.18
N GLN A 21 -15.79 -23.28 0.66
CA GLN A 21 -14.55 -22.57 1.01
C GLN A 21 -14.56 -21.12 0.51
N LEU A 22 -15.10 -20.87 -0.68
CA LEU A 22 -15.26 -19.52 -1.21
C LEU A 22 -16.19 -18.67 -0.33
N ILE A 23 -17.35 -19.22 0.05
CA ILE A 23 -18.32 -18.56 0.93
C ILE A 23 -17.69 -18.28 2.30
N LYS A 24 -16.95 -19.24 2.88
CA LYS A 24 -16.19 -19.02 4.13
C LYS A 24 -15.16 -17.91 3.99
N LYS A 25 -14.44 -17.84 2.87
CA LYS A 25 -13.46 -16.79 2.61
C LYS A 25 -14.15 -15.43 2.50
N LEU A 26 -15.26 -15.34 1.77
CA LEU A 26 -16.04 -14.11 1.63
C LEU A 26 -16.62 -13.65 2.97
N LEU A 27 -17.19 -14.55 3.77
CA LEU A 27 -17.70 -14.23 5.11
C LEU A 27 -16.58 -13.70 6.03
N LYS A 28 -15.41 -14.34 6.02
CA LYS A 28 -14.25 -13.85 6.79
C LYS A 28 -13.83 -12.44 6.37
N ILE A 29 -13.80 -12.17 5.06
CA ILE A 29 -13.46 -10.87 4.52
C ILE A 29 -14.48 -9.82 4.99
N ILE A 30 -15.78 -10.09 4.86
CA ILE A 30 -16.85 -9.16 5.27
C ILE A 30 -16.77 -8.86 6.78
N ILE A 31 -16.63 -9.90 7.61
CA ILE A 31 -16.51 -9.73 9.07
C ILE A 31 -15.27 -8.92 9.44
N PHE A 32 -14.14 -9.17 8.78
CA PHE A 32 -12.90 -8.43 9.00
C PHE A 32 -13.05 -6.94 8.65
N TYR A 33 -13.59 -6.63 7.48
CA TYR A 33 -13.83 -5.26 7.06
C TYR A 33 -14.83 -4.53 7.98
N MET A 34 -15.92 -5.20 8.37
CA MET A 34 -16.89 -4.63 9.28
C MET A 34 -16.27 -4.30 10.65
N ARG A 35 -15.37 -5.16 11.15
CA ARG A 35 -14.63 -4.88 12.38
C ARG A 35 -13.77 -3.62 12.25
N ASN A 36 -13.07 -3.44 11.13
CA ASN A 36 -12.28 -2.22 10.88
C ASN A 36 -13.18 -0.97 10.82
N ILE A 37 -14.33 -1.05 10.16
CA ILE A 37 -15.27 0.08 10.06
C ILE A 37 -15.77 0.49 11.45
N LEU A 38 -16.13 -0.45 12.32
CA LEU A 38 -16.58 -0.12 13.69
C LEU A 38 -15.44 0.48 14.53
N GLN A 39 -14.20 0.03 14.33
CA GLN A 39 -13.03 0.57 15.00
C GLN A 39 -12.78 2.04 14.64
N VAL A 40 -13.01 2.44 13.38
CA VAL A 40 -12.86 3.85 12.97
C VAL A 40 -13.70 4.80 13.83
N PHE A 41 -14.95 4.43 14.17
CA PHE A 41 -15.79 5.26 15.05
C PHE A 41 -15.26 5.31 16.49
N THR A 42 -14.69 4.21 17.00
CA THR A 42 -14.09 4.21 18.33
C THR A 42 -12.82 5.06 18.38
N ASP A 43 -12.01 4.98 17.34
CA ASP A 43 -10.74 5.68 17.26
C ASP A 43 -10.95 7.19 17.12
N ILE A 44 -11.91 7.61 16.29
CA ILE A 44 -12.30 9.03 16.19
C ILE A 44 -12.87 9.53 17.52
N ALA A 45 -13.77 8.76 18.16
CA ALA A 45 -14.32 9.17 19.45
C ALA A 45 -13.23 9.34 20.52
N GLN A 46 -12.25 8.43 20.55
CA GLN A 46 -11.10 8.52 21.45
C GLN A 46 -10.22 9.73 21.15
N ASN A 47 -9.86 9.96 19.89
CA ASN A 47 -9.02 11.09 19.49
C ASN A 47 -9.69 12.45 19.78
N GLU A 48 -11.01 12.52 19.60
CA GLU A 48 -11.82 13.71 19.91
C GLU A 48 -12.14 13.85 21.41
N GLY A 49 -11.79 12.87 22.24
CA GLY A 49 -12.10 12.87 23.67
C GLY A 49 -13.60 12.82 24.00
N ILE A 50 -14.41 12.22 23.13
CA ILE A 50 -15.87 12.14 23.27
C ILE A 50 -16.35 10.69 23.44
N THR A 51 -17.54 10.53 24.02
CA THR A 51 -18.19 9.22 24.09
C THR A 51 -18.83 8.86 22.75
N ILE A 52 -19.02 7.56 22.49
CA ILE A 52 -19.74 7.08 21.29
C ILE A 52 -21.15 7.68 21.21
N THR A 53 -21.85 7.83 22.33
CA THR A 53 -23.18 8.46 22.34
C THR A 53 -23.14 9.94 21.94
N ASN A 54 -22.07 10.65 22.30
CA ASN A 54 -21.91 12.04 21.86
C ASN A 54 -21.53 12.11 20.37
N LEU A 55 -20.72 11.17 19.89
CA LEU A 55 -20.43 11.01 18.46
C LEU A 55 -21.71 10.72 17.66
N GLU A 56 -22.57 9.80 18.11
CA GLU A 56 -23.89 9.53 17.53
C GLU A 56 -24.69 10.82 17.39
N LYS A 57 -24.77 11.62 18.46
CA LYS A 57 -25.48 12.91 18.45
C LYS A 57 -24.88 13.89 17.44
N LYS A 58 -23.55 14.00 17.36
CA LYS A 58 -22.86 14.89 16.42
C LYS A 58 -23.15 14.53 14.95
N ILE A 59 -23.12 13.25 14.61
CA ILE A 59 -23.37 12.79 13.22
C ILE A 59 -24.87 12.60 12.91
N GLY A 60 -25.78 12.97 13.82
CA GLY A 60 -27.22 12.85 13.63
C GLY A 60 -27.78 11.42 13.75
N ALA A 61 -27.03 10.50 14.35
CA ALA A 61 -27.49 9.15 14.65
C ALA A 61 -28.28 9.09 15.96
N SER A 62 -29.30 8.23 16.00
CA SER A 62 -30.04 7.95 17.23
C SER A 62 -29.14 7.27 18.28
N LYS A 63 -29.42 7.51 19.56
CA LYS A 63 -28.71 6.89 20.68
C LYS A 63 -28.68 5.37 20.53
N GLY A 64 -27.48 4.80 20.62
CA GLY A 64 -27.20 3.38 20.58
C GLY A 64 -27.13 2.78 19.18
N VAL A 65 -27.19 3.56 18.10
CA VAL A 65 -26.97 3.05 16.74
C VAL A 65 -25.56 2.49 16.60
N LEU A 66 -24.53 3.27 16.96
CA LEU A 66 -23.14 2.85 16.92
C LEU A 66 -22.81 1.99 18.13
N SER A 67 -23.29 2.36 19.31
CA SER A 67 -22.93 1.65 20.56
C SER A 67 -23.39 0.19 20.55
N ARG A 68 -24.59 -0.11 20.01
CA ARG A 68 -25.05 -1.51 19.85
C ARG A 68 -24.24 -2.26 18.79
N ALA A 69 -23.96 -1.61 17.66
CA ALA A 69 -23.19 -2.20 16.59
C ALA A 69 -21.77 -2.59 17.06
N ILE A 70 -21.09 -1.69 17.77
CA ILE A 70 -19.77 -1.93 18.37
C ILE A 70 -19.86 -3.07 19.40
N SER A 71 -20.83 -3.03 20.31
CA SER A 71 -20.96 -4.05 21.36
C SER A 71 -21.29 -5.45 20.82
N LYS A 72 -22.05 -5.54 19.73
CA LYS A 72 -22.50 -6.80 19.16
C LYS A 72 -21.67 -7.24 17.95
N GLY A 73 -20.77 -6.40 17.45
CA GLY A 73 -20.03 -6.64 16.22
C GLY A 73 -20.96 -6.81 15.02
N THR A 74 -21.99 -5.96 14.90
CA THR A 74 -22.95 -5.98 13.79
C THR A 74 -22.76 -4.80 12.85
N ASP A 75 -23.23 -4.92 11.62
CA ASP A 75 -23.12 -3.88 10.60
C ASP A 75 -23.79 -2.57 10.99
N ILE A 76 -23.33 -1.50 10.34
CA ILE A 76 -23.93 -0.17 10.36
C ILE A 76 -24.33 0.25 8.94
N GLN A 77 -25.28 1.17 8.83
CA GLN A 77 -25.62 1.75 7.54
C GLN A 77 -24.52 2.67 7.04
N ALA A 78 -24.21 2.61 5.73
CA ALA A 78 -23.16 3.40 5.09
C ALA A 78 -23.34 4.92 5.28
N LYS A 79 -24.58 5.40 5.44
CA LYS A 79 -24.87 6.82 5.69
C LYS A 79 -24.15 7.39 6.91
N TRP A 80 -23.81 6.55 7.89
CA TRP A 80 -23.08 6.99 9.07
C TRP A 80 -21.60 7.22 8.81
N LEU A 81 -20.99 6.49 7.86
CA LEU A 81 -19.63 6.84 7.40
C LEU A 81 -19.64 8.17 6.64
N ILE A 82 -20.64 8.39 5.79
CA ILE A 82 -20.79 9.67 5.07
C ILE A 82 -20.92 10.82 6.07
N ALA A 83 -21.83 10.69 7.04
CA ALA A 83 -22.00 11.70 8.08
C ALA A 83 -20.74 11.89 8.95
N LEU A 84 -19.95 10.84 9.17
CA LEU A 84 -18.67 10.92 9.88
C LEU A 84 -17.67 11.77 9.09
N VAL A 85 -17.50 11.50 7.79
CA VAL A 85 -16.61 12.28 6.91
C VAL A 85 -17.04 13.76 6.86
N ASP A 86 -18.35 14.02 6.74
CA ASP A 86 -18.88 15.39 6.67
C ASP A 86 -18.67 16.19 7.97
N ASN A 87 -18.80 15.54 9.13
CA ASN A 87 -18.66 16.20 10.44
C ASN A 87 -17.20 16.27 10.91
N TYR A 88 -16.31 15.44 10.36
CA TYR A 88 -14.93 15.30 10.79
C TYR A 88 -13.95 15.39 9.60
N PRO A 89 -13.90 16.53 8.89
CA PRO A 89 -13.12 16.70 7.66
C PRO A 89 -11.60 16.69 7.87
N LEU A 90 -11.12 16.75 9.12
CA LEU A 90 -9.68 16.65 9.43
C LEU A 90 -9.14 15.22 9.29
N TYR A 91 -10.03 14.23 9.29
CA TYR A 91 -9.66 12.82 9.13
C TYR A 91 -9.63 12.42 7.66
N SER A 92 -8.75 11.49 7.32
CA SER A 92 -8.66 10.97 5.97
C SER A 92 -9.88 10.12 5.63
N ALA A 93 -10.60 10.47 4.56
CA ALA A 93 -11.72 9.67 4.06
C ALA A 93 -11.26 8.26 3.62
N GLU A 94 -10.05 8.15 3.07
CA GLU A 94 -9.43 6.86 2.74
C GLU A 94 -9.28 6.02 4.01
N TRP A 95 -8.65 6.57 5.06
CA TRP A 95 -8.47 5.88 6.33
C TRP A 95 -9.80 5.49 6.99
N ILE A 96 -10.81 6.37 6.93
CA ILE A 96 -12.17 6.07 7.44
C ILE A 96 -12.79 4.85 6.74
N LEU A 97 -12.55 4.68 5.44
CA LEU A 97 -13.16 3.61 4.65
C LEU A 97 -12.38 2.29 4.75
N THR A 98 -11.05 2.36 4.79
CA THR A 98 -10.18 1.19 4.66
C THR A 98 -9.50 0.80 5.96
N GLY A 99 -9.40 1.72 6.93
CA GLY A 99 -8.54 1.59 8.11
C GLY A 99 -7.04 1.66 7.80
N THR A 100 -6.65 2.03 6.57
CA THR A 100 -5.25 2.05 6.12
C THR A 100 -4.77 3.47 5.86
N GLY A 101 -3.46 3.70 6.04
CA GLY A 101 -2.84 5.01 5.81
C GLY A 101 -2.92 5.95 7.01
N PRO A 102 -2.56 7.23 6.83
CA PRO A 102 -2.58 8.22 7.90
C PRO A 102 -4.01 8.57 8.33
N MET A 103 -4.24 8.62 9.64
CA MET A 103 -5.54 8.93 10.23
C MET A 103 -5.98 10.37 9.94
N LEU A 104 -5.07 11.34 10.09
CA LEU A 104 -5.34 12.76 9.85
C LEU A 104 -4.87 13.17 8.45
N GLN A 105 -5.65 14.01 7.76
CA GLN A 105 -5.27 14.57 6.45
C GLN A 105 -4.02 15.46 6.53
N ARG A 106 -3.70 16.01 7.71
CA ARG A 106 -2.48 16.80 7.85
C ARG A 106 -1.23 15.95 8.00
N ASP A 107 -1.34 14.70 8.44
CA ASP A 107 -0.18 13.81 8.49
C ASP A 107 0.27 13.42 7.07
N SER A 108 -0.67 13.36 6.11
CA SER A 108 -0.33 13.25 4.68
C SER A 108 0.22 14.56 4.12
N ALA A 109 -0.29 15.72 4.56
CA ALA A 109 0.27 17.01 4.16
C ALA A 109 1.65 17.32 4.78
N GLU A 110 1.96 16.85 5.99
CA GLU A 110 3.26 17.02 6.66
C GLU A 110 4.33 16.06 6.13
N SER A 111 3.92 14.87 5.69
CA SER A 111 4.79 13.99 4.90
C SER A 111 5.08 14.60 3.52
N ILE A 112 4.12 15.25 2.89
CA ILE A 112 4.37 16.04 1.66
C ILE A 112 5.20 17.31 1.97
N SER A 113 4.97 18.01 3.08
CA SER A 113 5.61 19.29 3.38
C SER A 113 7.04 19.15 3.91
N LYS A 114 7.42 18.01 4.49
CA LYS A 114 8.83 17.70 4.81
C LYS A 114 9.63 17.28 3.58
N GLU A 115 8.98 16.66 2.59
CA GLU A 115 9.65 16.27 1.34
C GLU A 115 9.76 17.41 0.33
N THR A 116 8.89 18.43 0.41
CA THR A 116 8.88 19.56 -0.54
C THR A 116 9.56 20.83 -0.01
N ASP A 117 10.19 20.77 1.17
CA ASP A 117 11.00 21.88 1.68
C ASP A 117 12.16 22.15 0.71
N PRO A 118 12.29 23.37 0.14
CA PRO A 118 13.36 23.72 -0.79
C PRO A 118 14.77 23.46 -0.24
N VAL A 119 14.95 23.41 1.07
CA VAL A 119 16.24 23.11 1.71
C VAL A 119 16.52 21.60 1.69
N VAL A 120 15.53 20.78 2.06
CA VAL A 120 15.65 19.30 2.07
C VAL A 120 15.83 18.76 0.66
N LEU A 121 15.12 19.32 -0.32
CA LEU A 121 15.27 18.96 -1.73
C LEU A 121 16.66 19.31 -2.27
N ARG A 122 17.22 20.45 -1.87
CA ARG A 122 18.59 20.83 -2.25
C ARG A 122 19.63 19.87 -1.65
N GLU A 123 19.45 19.48 -0.40
CA GLU A 123 20.36 18.55 0.26
C GLU A 123 20.30 17.15 -0.39
N LYS A 124 19.09 16.65 -0.71
CA LYS A 124 18.91 15.42 -1.50
C LYS A 124 19.59 15.52 -2.87
N LEU A 125 19.48 16.67 -3.56
CA LEU A 125 20.11 16.90 -4.86
C LEU A 125 21.64 16.86 -4.77
N ILE A 126 22.22 17.51 -3.76
CA ILE A 126 23.67 17.51 -3.52
C ILE A 126 24.17 16.10 -3.23
N ASN A 127 23.47 15.36 -2.39
CA ASN A 127 23.87 13.99 -2.05
C ASN A 127 23.80 13.06 -3.28
N LEU A 128 22.74 13.17 -4.08
CA LEU A 128 22.63 12.42 -5.33
C LEU A 128 23.75 12.78 -6.31
N GLN A 129 24.11 14.06 -6.43
CA GLN A 129 25.21 14.49 -7.27
C GLN A 129 26.54 13.89 -6.81
N ASN A 130 26.82 13.92 -5.50
CA ASN A 130 28.03 13.32 -4.94
C ASN A 130 28.11 11.80 -5.21
N GLN A 131 26.95 11.11 -5.18
CA GLN A 131 26.89 9.68 -5.51
C GLN A 131 27.18 9.42 -6.99
N LEU A 132 26.68 10.27 -7.90
CA LEU A 132 26.98 10.18 -9.33
C LEU A 132 28.48 10.38 -9.60
N ASP A 133 29.09 11.39 -8.99
CA ASP A 133 30.53 11.68 -9.16
C ASP A 133 31.40 10.53 -8.62
N ALA A 134 31.00 9.93 -7.50
CA ALA A 134 31.70 8.77 -6.94
C ALA A 134 31.57 7.53 -7.84
N LEU A 135 30.38 7.30 -8.40
CA LEU A 135 30.12 6.17 -9.30
C LEU A 135 30.88 6.33 -10.63
N GLU A 136 30.94 7.55 -11.16
CA GLU A 136 31.72 7.86 -12.37
C GLU A 136 33.22 7.60 -12.15
N LYS A 137 33.78 8.06 -11.03
CA LYS A 137 35.19 7.76 -10.67
C LYS A 137 35.45 6.27 -10.54
N ALA A 138 34.54 5.52 -9.92
CA ALA A 138 34.67 4.07 -9.78
C ALA A 138 34.64 3.36 -11.13
N ASN A 139 33.77 3.79 -12.05
CA ASN A 139 33.71 3.23 -13.40
C ASN A 139 34.98 3.51 -14.21
N ASN A 140 35.52 4.73 -14.15
CA ASN A 140 36.76 5.06 -14.84
C ASN A 140 37.94 4.22 -14.30
N ALA A 141 38.04 4.07 -12.98
CA ALA A 141 39.08 3.23 -12.37
C ALA A 141 38.94 1.73 -12.76
N LEU A 142 37.69 1.24 -12.90
CA LEU A 142 37.44 -0.10 -13.40
C LEU A 142 37.82 -0.26 -14.87
N GLU A 143 37.62 0.77 -15.68
CA GLU A 143 38.04 0.80 -17.08
C GLU A 143 39.57 0.73 -17.21
N ASP A 144 40.30 1.55 -16.45
CA ASP A 144 41.78 1.53 -16.38
C ASP A 144 42.33 0.16 -15.94
N ALA A 145 41.70 -0.45 -14.94
CA ALA A 145 42.07 -1.77 -14.45
C ALA A 145 41.83 -2.86 -15.51
N ASN A 146 40.73 -2.78 -16.25
CA ASN A 146 40.41 -3.70 -17.34
C ASN A 146 41.41 -3.57 -18.50
N GLU A 147 41.85 -2.35 -18.85
CA GLU A 147 42.90 -2.14 -19.84
C GLU A 147 44.23 -2.77 -19.40
N SER A 148 44.66 -2.49 -18.16
CA SER A 148 45.89 -3.06 -17.60
C SER A 148 45.86 -4.60 -17.56
N LEU A 149 44.71 -5.19 -17.24
CA LEU A 149 44.50 -6.64 -17.27
C LEU A 149 44.58 -7.20 -18.69
N LYS A 150 44.00 -6.49 -19.67
CA LYS A 150 44.06 -6.88 -21.08
C LYS A 150 45.50 -6.89 -21.60
N GLU A 151 46.29 -5.88 -21.25
CA GLU A 151 47.72 -5.83 -21.57
C GLU A 151 48.49 -6.96 -20.90
N THR A 152 48.27 -7.17 -19.59
CA THR A 152 48.92 -8.25 -18.83
C THR A 152 48.59 -9.62 -19.42
N LYS A 153 47.33 -9.85 -19.79
CA LYS A 153 46.90 -11.09 -20.46
C LYS A 153 47.64 -11.31 -21.77
N LEU A 154 47.83 -10.26 -22.56
CA LEU A 154 48.52 -10.34 -23.85
C LEU A 154 50.00 -10.68 -23.67
N ILE A 155 50.66 -10.07 -22.67
CA ILE A 155 52.05 -10.39 -22.30
C ILE A 155 52.18 -11.85 -21.87
N LEU A 156 51.28 -12.33 -20.99
CA LEU A 156 51.30 -13.72 -20.52
C LEU A 156 51.06 -14.72 -21.65
N GLN A 157 50.11 -14.44 -22.56
CA GLN A 157 49.86 -15.28 -23.73
C GLN A 157 51.10 -15.41 -24.62
N LYS A 158 51.79 -14.29 -24.88
CA LYS A 158 53.05 -14.31 -25.62
C LYS A 158 54.11 -15.15 -24.92
N ARG A 159 54.22 -15.03 -23.60
CA ARG A 159 55.21 -15.78 -22.82
C ARG A 159 54.92 -17.29 -22.78
N ILE A 160 53.65 -17.68 -22.71
CA ILE A 160 53.25 -19.09 -22.79
C ILE A 160 53.63 -19.66 -24.16
N ALA A 161 53.33 -18.96 -25.26
CA ALA A 161 53.71 -19.40 -26.60
C ALA A 161 55.24 -19.56 -26.78
N GLU A 162 56.05 -18.69 -26.17
CA GLU A 162 57.52 -18.81 -26.16
C GLU A 162 58.02 -20.04 -25.38
N LEU A 163 57.28 -20.46 -24.35
CA LEU A 163 57.63 -21.61 -23.50
C LEU A 163 57.14 -22.94 -24.09
N GLU A 164 56.00 -22.95 -24.77
CA GLU A 164 55.43 -24.12 -25.46
C GLU A 164 56.12 -24.43 -26.80
N GLY A 165 56.80 -23.44 -27.40
CA GLY A 165 57.58 -23.60 -28.63
C GLY A 165 59.03 -24.09 -28.45
N LYS A 166 59.43 -24.48 -27.23
CA LYS A 166 60.70 -25.13 -26.90
C LYS A 166 60.49 -26.60 -26.56
#